data_AF-A0A9X5H6M7-F1
#
_entry.id   AF-A0A9X5H6M7-F1
#
_cell.length_a   1.000
_cell.length_b   1.000
_cell.length_c   1.000
_cell.angle_alpha   90.00
_cell.angle_beta   90.00
_cell.angle_gamma   90.00
#
_symmetry.space_group_name_H-M   'P 1'
#
loop_
_entity.id
_entity.type
_entity.pdbx_description
1 polymer ?
#
loop_
_entity_poly.entity_id
_entity_poly.type
_entity_poly.pdbx_seq_one_letter_code
_entity_poly.pdbx_strand_id
1 'polypeptide(L)'
;MDEAMEKVKFIERRLLFADDLKNLCRDKKLYTMGDEECLGKMLDKCKKSNIKTEDIIEIAKDIHIYSHLPEGMEFTDLCSEIAKISHTFFERIIID
;
A
#
# COMPACT_ATOMS: atom_id res chain seq x y z
N MET A 1 16.53 -33.87 -1.30
CA MET A 1 16.24 -32.42 -1.36
C MET A 1 17.52 -31.79 -1.86
N ASP A 2 17.51 -31.06 -2.98
CA ASP A 2 18.74 -30.54 -3.58
C ASP A 2 19.49 -29.65 -2.59
N GLU A 3 20.79 -29.86 -2.40
CA GLU A 3 21.65 -29.05 -1.52
C GLU A 3 21.60 -27.55 -1.88
N ALA A 4 21.32 -27.23 -3.15
CA ALA A 4 21.09 -25.86 -3.63
C ALA A 4 19.83 -25.21 -3.04
N MET A 5 18.84 -26.00 -2.62
CA MET A 5 17.57 -25.52 -2.05
C MET A 5 17.71 -25.14 -0.56
N GLU A 6 18.71 -25.69 0.15
CA GLU A 6 18.97 -25.37 1.56
C GLU A 6 19.61 -23.98 1.77
N LYS A 7 20.16 -23.38 0.70
CA LYS A 7 20.77 -22.05 0.71
C LYS A 7 19.83 -20.91 0.31
N VAL A 8 18.53 -21.18 0.13
CA VAL A 8 17.57 -20.17 -0.30
C VAL A 8 16.64 -19.80 0.84
N LYS A 9 16.68 -18.53 1.25
CA LYS A 9 15.66 -17.95 2.14
C LYS A 9 14.61 -17.23 1.30
N PHE A 10 13.34 -17.52 1.55
CA PHE A 10 12.24 -16.72 1.03
C PHE A 10 11.87 -15.64 2.04
N ILE A 11 11.72 -14.42 1.55
CA ILE A 11 11.10 -13.32 2.31
C ILE A 11 9.83 -12.88 1.59
N GLU A 12 8.78 -12.61 2.35
CA GLU A 12 7.56 -12.01 1.82
C GLU A 12 7.75 -10.49 1.75
N ARG A 13 7.42 -9.92 0.58
CA ARG A 13 7.37 -8.48 0.35
C ARG A 13 6.00 -8.07 -0.10
N ARG A 14 5.58 -6.89 0.34
CA ARG A 14 4.40 -6.20 -0.15
C ARG A 14 4.80 -4.88 -0.78
N LEU A 15 4.30 -4.60 -1.97
CA LEU A 15 4.43 -3.32 -2.64
C LEU A 15 3.05 -2.70 -2.81
N LEU A 16 3.01 -1.38 -2.77
CA LEU A 16 1.85 -0.59 -3.15
C LEU A 16 2.33 0.39 -4.21
N PHE A 17 1.78 0.31 -5.42
CA PHE A 17 2.18 1.22 -6.48
C PHE A 17 1.41 2.54 -6.36
N ALA A 18 2.11 3.65 -6.58
CA ALA A 18 1.53 4.99 -6.48
C ALA A 18 0.35 5.17 -7.44
N ASP A 19 0.42 4.60 -8.65
CA ASP A 19 -0.65 4.72 -9.63
C ASP A 19 -1.89 3.89 -9.26
N ASP A 20 -1.73 2.73 -8.62
CA ASP A 20 -2.86 1.97 -8.10
C ASP A 20 -3.57 2.73 -6.97
N LEU A 21 -2.80 3.38 -6.10
CA LEU A 21 -3.35 4.22 -5.04
C LEU A 21 -4.08 5.46 -5.60
N LYS A 22 -3.54 6.10 -6.65
CA LYS A 22 -4.23 7.20 -7.36
C LYS A 22 -5.53 6.73 -8.00
N ASN A 23 -5.50 5.56 -8.66
CA ASN A 23 -6.69 4.98 -9.28
C ASN A 23 -7.76 4.69 -8.23
N LEU A 24 -7.40 4.11 -7.09
CA LEU A 24 -8.31 3.91 -5.96
C LEU A 24 -8.94 5.24 -5.51
N CYS A 25 -8.14 6.28 -5.32
CA CYS A 25 -8.66 7.59 -4.92
C CYS A 25 -9.62 8.17 -5.96
N ARG A 26 -9.26 8.12 -7.24
CA ARG A 26 -10.12 8.61 -8.33
C ARG A 26 -11.44 7.84 -8.40
N ASP A 27 -11.37 6.51 -8.40
CA ASP A 27 -12.52 5.63 -8.65
C ASP A 27 -13.54 5.71 -7.51
N LYS A 28 -13.08 5.95 -6.27
CA LYS A 28 -13.92 6.13 -5.08
C LYS A 28 -14.19 7.60 -4.71
N LYS A 29 -13.72 8.55 -5.52
CA LYS A 29 -13.81 10.00 -5.23
C LYS A 29 -13.24 10.39 -3.86
N LEU A 30 -12.10 9.82 -3.51
CA LEU A 30 -11.32 10.13 -2.32
C LEU A 30 -10.23 11.17 -2.65
N TYR A 31 -9.64 11.74 -1.60
CA TYR A 31 -8.57 12.74 -1.65
C TYR A 31 -8.98 14.03 -2.39
N THR A 32 -10.24 14.42 -2.29
CA THR A 32 -10.80 15.57 -3.04
C THR A 32 -10.48 16.92 -2.42
N MET A 33 -10.01 16.96 -1.16
CA MET A 33 -9.73 18.19 -0.42
C MET A 33 -8.23 18.48 -0.26
N GLY A 34 -7.35 17.59 -0.72
CA GLY A 34 -5.91 17.76 -0.66
C GLY A 34 -5.39 18.48 -1.89
N ASP A 35 -4.30 19.22 -1.72
CA ASP A 35 -3.54 19.79 -2.83
C ASP A 35 -2.51 18.79 -3.40
N GLU A 36 -1.83 19.17 -4.48
CA GLU A 36 -0.82 18.33 -5.14
C GLU A 36 0.38 18.02 -4.23
N GLU A 37 0.73 18.92 -3.30
CA GLU A 37 1.85 18.72 -2.39
C GLU A 37 1.51 17.64 -1.34
N CYS A 38 0.33 17.73 -0.73
CA CYS A 38 -0.19 16.74 0.19
C CYS A 38 -0.33 15.37 -0.49
N LEU A 39 -0.86 15.35 -1.73
CA LEU A 39 -0.95 14.14 -2.52
C LEU A 39 0.44 13.53 -2.76
N GLY A 40 1.43 14.35 -3.13
CA GLY A 40 2.81 13.91 -3.30
C GLY A 40 3.40 13.27 -2.05
N LYS A 41 3.20 13.90 -0.88
CA LYS A 41 3.65 13.37 0.42
C LYS A 41 3.01 12.03 0.76
N MET A 42 1.72 11.86 0.49
CA MET A 42 1.03 10.58 0.69
C MET A 42 1.58 9.51 -0.26
N LEU A 43 1.77 9.83 -1.54
CA LEU A 43 2.30 8.91 -2.54
C LEU A 43 3.75 8.50 -2.26
N ASP A 44 4.55 9.35 -1.63
CA ASP A 44 5.91 9.01 -1.21
C ASP A 44 5.96 7.81 -0.25
N LYS A 45 4.89 7.57 0.52
CA LYS A 45 4.78 6.37 1.38
C LYS A 45 4.79 5.06 0.57
N CYS A 46 4.40 5.09 -0.70
CA CYS A 46 4.42 3.95 -1.61
C CYS A 46 5.83 3.54 -2.06
N LYS A 47 6.85 4.41 -1.88
CA LYS A 47 8.24 4.13 -2.30
C LYS A 47 8.96 3.10 -1.42
N LYS A 48 8.33 2.63 -0.33
CA LYS A 48 8.91 1.62 0.55
C LYS A 48 9.04 0.28 -0.19
N SER A 49 10.20 -0.36 -0.05
CA SER A 49 10.49 -1.66 -0.67
C SER A 49 9.79 -2.85 0.02
N ASN A 50 9.13 -2.60 1.15
CA ASN A 50 8.21 -3.50 1.82
C ASN A 50 7.19 -2.70 2.64
N ILE A 51 5.95 -2.68 2.19
CA ILE A 51 4.82 -2.01 2.83
C ILE A 51 4.31 -2.87 3.98
N LYS A 52 4.28 -2.29 5.18
CA LYS A 52 3.70 -2.92 6.37
C LYS A 52 2.23 -2.54 6.53
N THR A 53 1.55 -3.22 7.45
CA THR A 53 0.17 -2.89 7.82
C THR A 53 0.07 -1.46 8.37
N GLU A 54 1.06 -1.02 9.15
CA GLU A 54 1.10 0.33 9.71
C GLU A 54 1.20 1.40 8.61
N ASP A 55 1.93 1.10 7.53
CA ASP A 55 2.06 2.00 6.38
C ASP A 55 0.71 2.16 5.66
N ILE A 56 -0.05 1.08 5.51
CA ILE A 56 -1.41 1.12 4.96
C ILE A 56 -2.33 1.97 5.83
N ILE A 57 -2.24 1.82 7.16
CA ILE A 57 -3.04 2.62 8.11
C ILE A 57 -2.68 4.10 8.01
N GLU A 58 -1.39 4.45 7.90
CA GLU A 58 -0.97 5.83 7.71
C GLU A 58 -1.48 6.43 6.39
N ILE A 59 -1.39 5.68 5.29
CA ILE A 59 -1.94 6.11 4.00
C ILE A 59 -3.45 6.30 4.11
N ALA A 60 -4.17 5.39 4.75
CA ALA A 60 -5.60 5.51 4.98
C ALA A 60 -5.95 6.76 5.79
N LYS A 61 -5.16 7.09 6.84
CA LYS A 61 -5.35 8.30 7.64
C LYS A 61 -5.17 9.56 6.79
N ASP A 62 -4.11 9.63 5.98
CA ASP A 62 -3.88 10.76 5.09
C ASP A 62 -5.04 10.91 4.09
N ILE A 63 -5.51 9.81 3.49
CA ILE A 63 -6.68 9.85 2.61
C ILE A 63 -7.92 10.34 3.35
N HIS A 64 -8.17 9.82 4.55
CA HIS A 64 -9.33 10.17 5.36
C HIS A 64 -9.37 11.66 5.73
N ILE A 65 -8.21 12.28 6.03
CA ILE A 65 -8.10 13.72 6.32
C ILE A 65 -8.61 14.55 5.13
N TYR A 66 -8.32 14.12 3.90
CA TYR A 66 -8.63 14.87 2.68
C TYR A 66 -9.83 14.30 1.90
N SER A 67 -10.68 13.50 2.54
CA SER A 67 -11.84 12.86 1.89
C SER A 67 -13.11 12.99 2.71
N HIS A 68 -14.24 13.10 2.03
CA HIS A 68 -15.50 12.60 2.57
C HIS A 68 -15.64 11.15 2.13
N LEU A 69 -15.61 10.20 3.08
CA LEU A 69 -15.78 8.80 2.73
C LEU A 69 -17.16 8.58 2.10
N PRO A 70 -17.28 7.72 1.08
CA PRO A 70 -18.56 7.31 0.53
C PRO A 70 -19.51 6.80 1.61
N GLU A 71 -20.81 6.95 1.39
CA GLU A 71 -21.83 6.44 2.31
C GLU A 71 -21.64 4.93 2.55
N GLY A 72 -21.62 4.53 3.83
CA GLY A 72 -21.43 3.14 4.24
C GLY A 72 -19.97 2.64 4.17
N MET A 73 -19.00 3.49 3.83
CA MET A 73 -17.58 3.17 3.93
C MET A 73 -17.02 3.66 5.27
N GLU A 74 -16.55 2.72 6.09
CA GLU A 74 -15.81 3.02 7.31
C GLU A 74 -14.30 3.15 7.04
N PHE A 75 -13.58 3.76 7.98
CA PHE A 75 -12.12 3.88 7.90
C PHE A 75 -11.42 2.52 7.75
N THR A 76 -11.95 1.48 8.39
CA THR A 76 -11.43 0.10 8.29
C THR A 76 -11.65 -0.51 6.91
N ASP A 77 -12.71 -0.11 6.21
CA ASP A 77 -12.95 -0.53 4.83
C ASP A 77 -11.93 0.14 3.90
N LEU A 78 -11.63 1.43 4.11
CA LEU A 78 -10.58 2.12 3.37
C LEU A 78 -9.21 1.44 3.55
N CYS A 79 -8.84 1.08 4.78
CA CYS A 79 -7.62 0.29 5.04
C CYS A 79 -7.62 -1.02 4.23
N SER A 80 -8.76 -1.71 4.20
CA SER A 80 -8.92 -2.97 3.47
C SER A 80 -8.81 -2.78 1.96
N GLU A 81 -9.38 -1.71 1.40
CA GLU A 81 -9.29 -1.41 -0.03
C GLU A 81 -7.85 -1.10 -0.45
N ILE A 82 -7.08 -0.35 0.36
CA ILE A 82 -5.65 -0.10 0.11
C ILE A 82 -4.85 -1.40 0.20
N ALA A 83 -5.17 -2.28 1.14
CA ALA A 83 -4.52 -3.59 1.25
C ALA A 83 -4.81 -4.49 0.04
N LYS A 84 -6.03 -4.49 -0.48
CA LYS A 84 -6.42 -5.29 -1.66
C LYS A 84 -5.68 -4.92 -2.93
N ILE A 85 -5.35 -3.64 -3.11
CA ILE A 85 -4.56 -3.18 -4.26
C ILE A 85 -3.04 -3.34 -4.05
N SER A 86 -2.60 -3.80 -2.88
CA SER A 86 -1.19 -4.09 -2.65
C SER A 86 -0.79 -5.41 -3.29
N HIS A 87 0.41 -5.45 -3.89
CA HIS A 87 0.97 -6.63 -4.50
C HIS A 87 1.93 -7.33 -3.53
N THR A 88 1.61 -8.57 -3.15
CA THR A 88 2.45 -9.39 -2.25
C THR A 88 3.11 -10.52 -3.03
N PHE A 89 4.41 -10.73 -2.80
CA PHE A 89 5.21 -11.75 -3.46
C PHE A 89 6.35 -12.25 -2.56
N PHE A 90 6.90 -13.42 -2.90
CA PHE A 90 8.11 -13.94 -2.27
C PHE A 90 9.35 -13.56 -3.07
N GLU A 91 10.33 -12.98 -2.40
CA GLU A 91 11.68 -12.78 -2.94
C GLU A 91 12.60 -13.88 -2.42
N ARG A 92 13.43 -14.43 -3.32
CA ARG A 92 14.47 -15.40 -2.98
C ARG A 92 15.78 -14.68 -2.65
N ILE A 93 16.36 -15.02 -1.52
CA ILE A 93 17.67 -14.53 -1.09
C ILE A 93 18.60 -15.73 -0.99
N ILE A 94 19.76 -15.65 -1.63
CA ILE A 94 20.82 -16.65 -1.51
C ILE A 94 21.57 -16.35 -0.22
N ILE A 95 21.70 -17.36 0.64
CA ILE A 95 22.47 -17.29 1.88
C ILE A 95 23.80 -18.03 1.67
N ASP A 96 24.91 -17.41 2.03
CA ASP A 96 26.24 -18.00 1.92
C ASP A 96 26.48 -19.11 2.95
#